data_AF-A0A9X0CD19-F1
#
_entry.id   AF-A0A9X0CD19-F1
#
_cell.length_a   1.000
_cell.length_b   1.000
_cell.length_c   1.000
_cell.angle_alpha   90.00
_cell.angle_beta   90.00
_cell.angle_gamma   90.00
#
_symmetry.space_group_name_H-M   'P 1'
#
loop_
_entity.id
_entity.type
_entity.pdbx_description
1 polymer ?
#
loop_
_entity_poly.entity_id
_entity_poly.type
_entity_poly.pdbx_seq_one_letter_code
_entity_poly.pdbx_strand_id
1 'polypeptide(L)'
;MESLWRLKSVEHSFVAVMEQFLHTVDLMDNTVLIPMKLIDFPVKDLMPASFTDPNLQNNMNMRAFYFMVKALRIKLSLGHDGLPPTENEVNVVPLEREIQDSCHRLNQLALLARYIKNSTQNLGPNHELPSFQGFQSRTMFHSGNCLLGALKKFAEEVESLEKAMLFPCLLRDISVNDQMPKFDEQTKTLYDVFMLLKKLRKELLSGSRNFDLPDPKLQQKLSELFQTFLQYTTMARNLTARYEQEVRCF
;
A
#
# COMPACT_ATOMS: atom_id res chain seq x y z
N MET A 1 -18.43 -15.90 -3.22
CA MET A 1 -17.98 -15.76 -1.81
C MET A 1 -17.40 -14.36 -1.64
N GLU A 2 -18.25 -13.33 -1.59
CA GLU A 2 -17.83 -11.90 -1.64
C GLU A 2 -18.50 -11.08 -0.52
N SER A 3 -18.74 -11.66 0.64
CA SER A 3 -19.60 -11.04 1.66
C SER A 3 -19.01 -11.04 3.07
N LEU A 4 -17.76 -10.62 3.24
CA LEU A 4 -17.15 -10.45 4.58
C LEU A 4 -16.20 -9.26 4.73
N TRP A 5 -16.05 -8.41 3.71
CA TRP A 5 -15.27 -7.16 3.81
C TRP A 5 -16.19 -5.95 4.01
N ARG A 6 -16.86 -5.91 5.16
CA ARG A 6 -17.23 -4.62 5.77
C ARG A 6 -16.23 -4.31 6.87
N LEU A 7 -14.94 -4.21 6.51
CA LEU A 7 -14.13 -3.21 7.19
C LEU A 7 -14.90 -1.91 6.99
N LYS A 8 -15.31 -1.23 8.07
CA LYS A 8 -15.77 0.16 8.00
C LYS A 8 -14.57 1.00 7.55
N SER A 9 -14.14 0.83 6.31
CA SER A 9 -13.21 1.73 5.66
C SER A 9 -13.95 3.05 5.56
N VAL A 10 -13.46 4.03 6.30
CA VAL A 10 -14.00 5.37 6.27
C VAL A 10 -13.71 5.93 4.88
N GLU A 11 -14.67 6.63 4.28
CA GLU A 11 -14.43 7.43 3.08
C GLU A 11 -13.14 8.23 3.32
N HIS A 12 -12.16 8.13 2.42
CA HIS A 12 -10.79 8.69 2.55
C HIS A 12 -9.72 7.87 3.28
N SER A 13 -9.97 6.60 3.68
CA SER A 13 -8.85 5.73 4.12
C SER A 13 -7.92 5.38 2.96
N PHE A 14 -6.65 5.03 3.25
CA PHE A 14 -5.68 4.65 2.20
C PHE A 14 -6.21 3.51 1.34
N VAL A 15 -6.80 2.50 2.00
CA VAL A 15 -7.45 1.36 1.35
C VAL A 15 -8.63 1.82 0.47
N ALA A 16 -9.52 2.69 0.97
CA ALA A 16 -10.63 3.21 0.17
C ALA A 16 -10.16 3.98 -1.06
N VAL A 17 -9.13 4.82 -0.91
CA VAL A 17 -8.58 5.59 -2.04
C VAL A 17 -7.98 4.68 -3.09
N MET A 18 -7.25 3.63 -2.69
CA MET A 18 -6.74 2.63 -3.64
C MET A 18 -7.87 1.87 -4.33
N GLU A 19 -8.88 1.41 -3.59
CA GLU A 19 -10.01 0.68 -4.17
C GLU A 19 -10.81 1.56 -5.13
N GLN A 20 -11.03 2.83 -4.78
CA GLN A 20 -11.67 3.83 -5.64
C GLN A 20 -10.87 4.07 -6.91
N PHE A 21 -9.53 4.18 -6.80
CA PHE A 21 -8.65 4.28 -7.96
C PHE A 21 -8.81 3.07 -8.88
N LEU A 22 -8.64 1.85 -8.35
CA LEU A 22 -8.76 0.62 -9.13
C LEU A 22 -10.10 0.51 -9.85
N HIS A 23 -11.19 0.78 -9.15
CA HIS A 23 -12.54 0.77 -9.73
C HIS A 23 -12.73 1.83 -10.82
N THR A 24 -12.19 3.03 -10.61
CA THR A 24 -12.27 4.12 -11.58
C THR A 24 -11.48 3.78 -12.86
N VAL A 25 -10.30 3.18 -12.72
CA VAL A 25 -9.49 2.75 -13.86
C VAL A 25 -10.17 1.60 -14.61
N ASP A 26 -10.84 0.69 -13.90
CA ASP A 26 -11.65 -0.35 -14.51
C ASP A 26 -12.78 0.22 -15.37
N LEU A 27 -13.52 1.19 -14.83
CA LEU A 27 -14.56 1.87 -15.58
C LEU A 27 -14.00 2.57 -16.82
N MET A 28 -12.87 3.28 -16.67
CA MET A 28 -12.17 3.91 -17.78
C MET A 28 -11.78 2.90 -18.86
N ASP A 29 -11.20 1.76 -18.46
CA ASP A 29 -10.75 0.71 -19.40
C ASP A 29 -11.93 0.09 -20.17
N ASN A 30 -13.07 -0.10 -19.50
CA ASN A 30 -14.29 -0.59 -20.12
C ASN A 30 -14.96 0.45 -21.03
N THR A 31 -14.69 1.74 -20.85
CA THR A 31 -15.30 2.84 -21.62
C THR A 31 -14.44 3.22 -22.84
N VAL A 32 -13.12 3.29 -22.68
CA VAL A 32 -12.19 3.74 -23.74
C VAL A 32 -11.89 2.59 -24.71
N LEU A 33 -12.77 2.42 -25.71
CA LEU A 33 -12.65 1.35 -26.71
C LEU A 33 -11.58 1.65 -27.78
N ILE A 34 -11.35 2.93 -28.08
CA ILE A 34 -10.41 3.39 -29.12
C ILE A 34 -9.44 4.42 -28.51
N PRO A 35 -8.41 3.98 -27.76
CA PRO A 35 -7.45 4.90 -27.12
C PRO A 35 -6.72 5.85 -28.08
N MET A 36 -6.68 5.53 -29.39
CA MET A 36 -6.06 6.38 -30.41
C MET A 36 -6.74 7.74 -30.54
N LYS A 37 -8.03 7.86 -30.21
CA LYS A 37 -8.73 9.15 -30.18
C LYS A 37 -8.18 10.12 -29.13
N LEU A 38 -7.34 9.64 -28.20
CA LEU A 38 -6.77 10.42 -27.11
C LEU A 38 -5.33 10.91 -27.36
N ILE A 39 -4.78 10.67 -28.55
CA ILE A 39 -3.35 10.89 -28.82
C ILE A 39 -2.96 12.36 -28.95
N ASP A 40 -3.88 13.19 -29.45
CA ASP A 40 -3.63 14.62 -29.72
C ASP A 40 -3.92 15.51 -28.49
N PHE A 41 -4.51 14.94 -27.45
CA PHE A 41 -4.86 15.68 -26.24
C PHE A 41 -3.74 15.57 -25.19
N PRO A 42 -3.23 16.69 -24.67
CA PRO A 42 -2.16 16.67 -23.69
C PRO A 42 -2.70 16.28 -22.30
N VAL A 43 -1.90 15.53 -21.52
CA VAL A 43 -2.31 15.06 -20.19
C VAL A 43 -2.58 16.20 -19.21
N LYS A 44 -1.92 17.36 -19.41
CA LYS A 44 -2.07 18.56 -18.59
C LYS A 44 -3.52 19.06 -18.53
N ASP A 45 -4.32 18.80 -19.56
CA ASP A 45 -5.73 19.21 -19.60
C ASP A 45 -6.59 18.36 -18.64
N LEU A 46 -6.07 17.23 -18.16
CA LEU A 46 -6.71 16.39 -17.12
C LEU A 46 -6.29 16.79 -15.71
N MET A 47 -5.16 17.50 -15.56
CA MET A 47 -4.53 17.78 -14.28
C MET A 47 -5.29 18.92 -13.56
N PRO A 48 -5.53 18.80 -12.24
CA PRO A 48 -6.04 19.93 -11.47
C PRO A 48 -5.02 21.08 -11.45
N ALA A 49 -5.52 22.31 -11.45
CA ALA A 49 -4.71 23.53 -11.63
C ALA A 49 -3.57 23.73 -10.60
N SER A 50 -3.62 23.04 -9.46
CA SER A 50 -2.64 23.11 -8.37
C SER A 50 -1.68 21.92 -8.30
N PHE A 51 -1.72 21.01 -9.28
CA PHE A 51 -0.97 19.76 -9.23
C PHE A 51 0.18 19.74 -10.23
N THR A 52 1.37 19.45 -9.71
CA THR A 52 2.56 19.16 -10.51
C THR A 52 3.00 17.74 -10.16
N ASP A 53 2.91 16.82 -11.10
CA ASP A 53 3.36 15.44 -10.88
C ASP A 53 4.76 15.24 -11.45
N PRO A 54 5.78 14.95 -10.63
CA PRO A 54 7.10 14.60 -11.14
C PRO A 54 7.12 13.29 -11.94
N ASN A 55 6.10 12.44 -11.80
CA ASN A 55 5.97 11.16 -12.51
C ASN A 55 5.36 11.29 -13.91
N LEU A 56 4.71 12.42 -14.21
CA LEU A 56 4.15 12.69 -15.54
C LEU A 56 5.18 13.43 -16.40
N GLN A 57 5.50 12.87 -17.57
CA GLN A 57 6.38 13.56 -18.52
C GLN A 57 5.67 14.80 -19.08
N ASN A 58 6.38 15.92 -19.21
CA ASN A 58 5.83 17.22 -19.67
C ASN A 58 5.07 17.14 -21.01
N ASN A 59 5.40 16.18 -21.87
CA ASN A 59 4.80 16.00 -23.19
C ASN A 59 3.87 14.77 -23.28
N MET A 60 3.49 14.18 -22.15
CA MET A 60 2.61 13.01 -22.14
C MET A 60 1.22 13.39 -22.67
N ASN A 61 0.67 12.56 -23.57
CA ASN A 61 -0.70 12.69 -24.05
C ASN A 61 -1.67 11.80 -23.24
N MET A 62 -2.96 12.07 -23.37
CA MET A 62 -4.01 11.32 -22.65
C MET A 62 -3.99 9.83 -22.99
N ARG A 63 -3.64 9.44 -24.23
CA ARG A 63 -3.45 8.03 -24.60
C ARG A 63 -2.34 7.35 -23.80
N ALA A 64 -1.18 7.98 -23.69
CA ALA A 64 -0.06 7.46 -22.92
C ALA A 64 -0.44 7.36 -21.43
N PHE A 65 -1.13 8.37 -20.90
CA PHE A 65 -1.64 8.35 -19.53
C PHE A 65 -2.62 7.19 -19.29
N TYR A 66 -3.57 6.95 -20.21
CA TYR A 66 -4.49 5.82 -20.16
C TYR A 66 -3.74 4.47 -20.02
N PHE A 67 -2.72 4.22 -20.85
CA PHE A 67 -1.94 2.99 -20.77
C PHE A 67 -1.10 2.90 -19.49
N MET A 68 -0.51 4.00 -19.04
CA MET A 68 0.23 4.06 -17.78
C MET A 68 -0.67 3.67 -16.59
N VAL A 69 -1.83 4.29 -16.48
CA VAL A 69 -2.78 4.06 -15.38
C VAL A 69 -3.36 2.65 -15.43
N LYS A 70 -3.61 2.10 -16.63
CA LYS A 70 -4.00 0.70 -16.82
C LYS A 70 -2.92 -0.27 -16.35
N ALA A 71 -1.66 -0.04 -16.71
CA ALA A 71 -0.53 -0.85 -16.24
C ALA A 71 -0.37 -0.77 -14.71
N LEU A 72 -0.52 0.43 -14.14
CA LEU A 72 -0.47 0.64 -12.70
C LEU A 72 -1.58 -0.13 -11.95
N ARG A 73 -2.81 -0.13 -12.47
CA ARG A 73 -3.92 -0.93 -11.91
C ARG A 73 -3.58 -2.42 -11.87
N ILE A 74 -3.03 -2.96 -12.97
CA ILE A 74 -2.63 -4.36 -13.05
C ILE A 74 -1.59 -4.68 -11.96
N LYS A 75 -0.55 -3.85 -11.83
CA LYS A 75 0.51 -4.02 -10.80
C LYS A 75 -0.04 -3.95 -9.37
N LEU A 76 -0.98 -3.07 -9.12
CA LEU A 76 -1.63 -2.94 -7.80
C LEU A 76 -2.58 -4.08 -7.48
N SER A 77 -3.10 -4.79 -8.48
CA SER A 77 -4.07 -5.87 -8.31
C SER A 77 -3.40 -7.25 -8.29
N LEU A 78 -2.51 -7.52 -9.25
CA LEU A 78 -1.86 -8.82 -9.45
C LEU A 78 -0.47 -8.91 -8.84
N GLY A 79 0.15 -7.76 -8.55
CA GLY A 79 1.50 -7.68 -8.02
C GLY A 79 2.56 -7.43 -9.07
N HIS A 80 3.82 -7.43 -8.65
CA HIS A 80 4.95 -7.50 -9.57
C HIS A 80 5.23 -8.99 -9.77
N ASP A 81 5.32 -9.45 -11.02
CA ASP A 81 5.88 -10.79 -11.30
C ASP A 81 7.23 -10.84 -10.58
N GLY A 82 7.44 -11.85 -9.72
CA GLY A 82 8.53 -11.92 -8.74
C GLY A 82 9.94 -12.03 -9.31
N LEU A 83 10.20 -11.43 -10.46
CA LEU A 83 11.50 -11.21 -11.04
C LEU A 83 12.20 -10.09 -10.25
N PRO A 84 13.40 -10.34 -9.70
CA PRO A 84 14.24 -9.26 -9.20
C PRO A 84 14.51 -8.29 -10.35
N PRO A 85 14.60 -6.98 -10.06
CA PRO A 85 14.82 -5.99 -11.11
C PRO A 85 16.10 -6.34 -11.86
N THR A 86 15.96 -6.66 -13.15
CA THR A 86 17.12 -6.91 -14.00
C THR A 86 17.97 -5.64 -14.08
N GLU A 87 19.27 -5.73 -14.39
CA GLU A 87 20.15 -4.53 -14.45
C GLU A 87 19.68 -3.47 -15.47
N ASN A 88 18.74 -3.81 -16.36
CA ASN A 88 18.05 -2.88 -17.26
C ASN A 88 16.81 -2.18 -16.63
N GLU A 89 16.35 -2.61 -15.46
CA GLU A 89 15.29 -2.02 -14.63
C GLU A 89 15.81 -1.01 -13.60
N VAL A 90 17.07 -0.57 -13.71
CA VAL A 90 17.56 0.59 -12.94
C VAL A 90 16.75 1.86 -13.26
N ASN A 91 16.04 1.86 -14.40
CA ASN A 91 15.03 2.84 -14.82
C ASN A 91 13.59 2.49 -14.37
N VAL A 92 13.40 1.74 -13.28
CA VAL A 92 12.05 1.60 -12.67
C VAL A 92 11.50 3.00 -12.39
N VAL A 93 10.31 3.27 -12.92
CA VAL A 93 9.56 4.52 -12.70
C VAL A 93 9.49 4.76 -11.19
N PRO A 94 9.82 5.96 -10.67
CA PRO A 94 9.89 6.23 -9.23
C PRO A 94 8.69 5.71 -8.42
N LEU A 95 7.48 5.91 -8.95
CA LEU A 95 6.23 5.43 -8.39
C LEU A 95 6.17 3.89 -8.21
N GLU A 96 6.72 3.11 -9.13
CA GLU A 96 6.71 1.65 -9.06
C GLU A 96 7.63 1.14 -7.96
N ARG A 97 8.81 1.76 -7.81
CA ARG A 97 9.74 1.47 -6.73
C ARG A 97 9.11 1.79 -5.37
N GLU A 98 8.41 2.91 -5.26
CA GLU A 98 7.68 3.28 -4.03
C GLU A 98 6.59 2.27 -3.67
N ILE A 99 5.84 1.77 -4.65
CA ILE A 99 4.83 0.72 -4.45
C ILE A 99 5.47 -0.58 -3.98
N GLN A 100 6.58 -0.99 -4.60
CA GLN A 100 7.29 -2.22 -4.24
C GLN A 100 7.90 -2.14 -2.84
N ASP A 101 8.56 -1.03 -2.51
CA ASP A 101 9.13 -0.78 -1.19
C ASP A 101 8.06 -0.79 -0.10
N SER A 102 6.93 -0.12 -0.36
CA SER A 102 5.79 -0.06 0.57
C SER A 102 5.18 -1.44 0.78
N CYS A 103 5.01 -2.22 -0.29
CA CYS A 103 4.54 -3.60 -0.24
C CYS A 103 5.47 -4.49 0.59
N HIS A 104 6.79 -4.40 0.36
CA HIS A 104 7.79 -5.14 1.11
C HIS A 104 7.75 -4.78 2.60
N ARG A 105 7.72 -3.49 2.93
CA ARG A 105 7.67 -3.02 4.32
C ARG A 105 6.41 -3.47 5.04
N LEU A 106 5.24 -3.40 4.40
CA LEU A 106 3.98 -3.88 4.98
C LEU A 106 4.00 -5.38 5.25
N ASN A 107 4.57 -6.18 4.33
CA ASN A 107 4.73 -7.62 4.54
C ASN A 107 5.69 -7.93 5.71
N GLN A 108 6.78 -7.18 5.86
CA GLN A 108 7.67 -7.31 7.03
C GLN A 108 6.94 -7.02 8.35
N LEU A 109 6.15 -5.95 8.38
CA LEU A 109 5.38 -5.55 9.57
C LEU A 109 4.26 -6.56 9.89
N ALA A 110 3.64 -7.15 8.86
CA ALA A 110 2.65 -8.21 9.02
C ALA A 110 3.29 -9.48 9.59
N LEU A 111 4.49 -9.86 9.11
CA LEU A 111 5.25 -10.98 9.65
C LEU A 111 5.67 -10.74 11.11
N LEU A 112 6.08 -9.52 11.45
CA LEU A 112 6.35 -9.10 12.83
C LEU A 112 5.12 -9.23 13.72
N ALA A 113 3.95 -8.79 13.26
CA ALA A 113 2.72 -8.94 14.02
C ALA A 113 2.44 -10.41 14.34
N ARG A 114 2.62 -11.29 13.34
CA ARG A 114 2.48 -12.74 13.51
C ARG A 114 3.55 -13.34 14.43
N TYR A 115 4.79 -12.86 14.34
CA TYR A 115 5.88 -13.26 15.23
C TYR A 115 5.55 -12.92 16.68
N ILE A 116 5.15 -11.69 16.97
CA ILE A 116 4.78 -11.25 18.32
C ILE A 116 3.63 -12.13 18.81
N LYS A 117 2.58 -12.31 18.00
CA LYS A 117 1.42 -13.15 18.36
C LYS A 117 1.86 -14.56 18.78
N ASN A 118 2.59 -15.25 17.91
CA ASN A 118 2.93 -16.66 18.14
C ASN A 118 3.93 -16.85 19.28
N SER A 119 4.91 -15.95 19.38
CA SER A 119 5.95 -16.04 20.41
C SER A 119 5.42 -15.66 21.79
N THR A 120 4.26 -14.99 21.87
CA THR A 120 3.71 -14.49 23.14
C THR A 120 2.51 -15.31 23.66
N GLN A 121 2.03 -16.28 22.88
CA GLN A 121 0.92 -17.15 23.24
C GLN A 121 1.17 -18.00 24.50
N ASN A 122 2.44 -18.24 24.85
CA ASN A 122 2.84 -19.06 26.00
C ASN A 122 3.91 -18.36 26.86
N LEU A 123 3.76 -17.06 27.13
CA LEU A 123 4.67 -16.33 28.03
C LEU A 123 4.58 -16.89 29.44
N GLY A 124 5.51 -17.79 29.77
CA GLY A 124 5.81 -18.24 31.13
C GLY A 124 7.09 -17.60 31.66
N PRO A 125 7.40 -17.73 32.96
CA PRO A 125 8.51 -17.04 33.62
C PRO A 125 9.91 -17.39 33.09
N ASN A 126 10.05 -18.46 32.30
CA ASN A 126 11.31 -18.89 31.66
C ASN A 126 11.18 -19.03 30.12
N HIS A 127 10.19 -18.38 29.51
CA HIS A 127 9.97 -18.52 28.06
C HIS A 127 10.95 -17.64 27.28
N GLU A 128 11.97 -18.28 26.70
CA GLU A 128 12.81 -17.64 25.69
C GLU A 128 12.09 -17.57 24.36
N LEU A 129 12.02 -16.37 23.79
CA LEU A 129 11.40 -16.16 22.50
C LEU A 129 12.31 -16.73 21.39
N PRO A 130 11.74 -17.38 20.37
CA PRO A 130 12.52 -17.76 19.21
C PRO A 130 13.09 -16.52 18.53
N SER A 131 14.28 -16.63 17.94
CA SER A 131 14.84 -15.53 17.15
C SER A 131 13.94 -15.19 15.96
N PHE A 132 13.89 -13.92 15.58
CA PHE A 132 13.03 -13.48 14.48
C PHE A 132 13.39 -14.18 13.15
N GLN A 133 14.69 -14.33 12.86
CA GLN A 133 15.17 -15.05 11.68
C GLN A 133 14.84 -16.56 11.74
N GLY A 134 14.94 -17.16 12.94
CA GLY A 134 14.54 -18.54 13.17
C GLY A 134 13.04 -18.76 12.96
N PHE A 135 12.22 -17.80 13.37
CA PHE A 135 10.79 -17.80 13.10
C PHE A 135 10.47 -17.63 11.61
N GLN A 136 11.12 -16.67 10.95
CA GLN A 136 10.91 -16.38 9.53
C GLN A 136 11.22 -17.58 8.65
N SER A 137 12.32 -18.31 8.93
CA SER A 137 12.72 -19.49 8.16
C SER A 137 11.79 -20.71 8.35
N ARG A 138 11.07 -20.79 9.47
CA ARG A 138 10.18 -21.92 9.80
C ARG A 138 8.71 -21.64 9.49
N THR A 139 8.33 -20.38 9.34
CA THR A 139 6.93 -19.97 9.18
C THR A 139 6.59 -19.83 7.70
N MET A 140 5.58 -20.56 7.22
CA MET A 140 4.94 -20.23 5.95
C MET A 140 4.14 -18.92 6.10
N PHE A 141 4.74 -17.82 5.66
CA PHE A 141 4.09 -16.52 5.54
C PHE A 141 3.81 -16.21 4.08
N HIS A 142 2.53 -16.23 3.70
CA HIS A 142 2.10 -15.83 2.38
C HIS A 142 2.07 -14.31 2.32
N SER A 143 3.12 -13.71 1.75
CA SER A 143 3.19 -12.28 1.51
C SER A 143 2.12 -11.85 0.52
N GLY A 144 1.60 -10.64 0.70
CA GLY A 144 0.82 -9.99 -0.36
C GLY A 144 1.74 -9.68 -1.53
N ASN A 145 1.41 -10.19 -2.71
CA ASN A 145 2.20 -9.94 -3.93
C ASN A 145 1.97 -8.54 -4.50
N CYS A 146 0.90 -7.86 -4.06
CA CYS A 146 0.52 -6.52 -4.46
C CYS A 146 0.31 -5.63 -3.25
N LEU A 147 0.39 -4.30 -3.43
CA LEU A 147 0.27 -3.33 -2.33
C LEU A 147 -1.09 -3.46 -1.60
N LEU A 148 -2.19 -3.61 -2.33
CA LEU A 148 -3.51 -3.82 -1.72
C LEU A 148 -3.56 -5.11 -0.89
N GLY A 149 -3.00 -6.19 -1.42
CA GLY A 149 -2.89 -7.46 -0.71
C GLY A 149 -2.03 -7.36 0.54
N ALA A 150 -0.89 -6.68 0.46
CA ALA A 150 0.01 -6.47 1.60
C ALA A 150 -0.64 -5.63 2.69
N LEU A 151 -1.40 -4.58 2.34
CA LEU A 151 -2.19 -3.79 3.29
C LEU A 151 -3.25 -4.61 4.01
N LYS A 152 -4.04 -5.40 3.26
CA LYS A 152 -5.08 -6.27 3.82
C LYS A 152 -4.46 -7.30 4.76
N LYS A 153 -3.38 -7.95 4.31
CA LYS A 153 -2.65 -8.94 5.11
C LYS A 153 -2.07 -8.34 6.38
N PHE A 154 -1.46 -7.15 6.29
CA PHE A 154 -0.98 -6.41 7.46
C PHE A 154 -2.11 -6.10 8.44
N ALA A 155 -3.22 -5.56 7.96
CA ALA A 155 -4.36 -5.22 8.82
C ALA A 155 -4.94 -6.46 9.52
N GLU A 156 -5.04 -7.59 8.82
CA GLU A 156 -5.50 -8.87 9.38
C GLU A 156 -4.56 -9.40 10.47
N GLU A 157 -3.25 -9.43 10.22
CA GLU A 157 -2.28 -9.98 11.19
C GLU A 157 -2.19 -9.10 12.44
N VAL A 158 -2.27 -7.78 12.30
CA VAL A 158 -2.31 -6.87 13.46
C VAL A 158 -3.62 -7.00 14.22
N GLU A 159 -4.77 -7.16 13.56
CA GLU A 159 -6.04 -7.45 14.24
C GLU A 159 -6.00 -8.75 15.03
N SER A 160 -5.45 -9.79 14.40
CA SER A 160 -5.26 -11.12 14.96
C SER A 160 -4.34 -11.09 16.18
N LEU A 161 -3.27 -10.28 16.13
CA LEU A 161 -2.38 -10.00 17.26
C LEU A 161 -3.11 -9.26 18.39
N GLU A 162 -3.84 -8.19 18.08
CA GLU A 162 -4.61 -7.42 19.08
C GLU A 162 -5.60 -8.29 19.84
N LYS A 163 -6.29 -9.20 19.15
CA LYS A 163 -7.24 -10.14 19.77
C LYS A 163 -6.57 -11.20 20.64
N ALA A 164 -5.34 -11.61 20.30
CA ALA A 164 -4.61 -12.63 21.04
C ALA A 164 -3.87 -12.04 22.26
N MET A 165 -3.51 -10.76 22.22
CA MET A 165 -2.69 -10.11 23.24
C MET A 165 -3.53 -9.56 24.40
N LEU A 166 -3.86 -10.43 25.37
CA LEU A 166 -4.63 -10.05 26.56
C LEU A 166 -3.86 -9.12 27.50
N PHE A 167 -2.54 -9.29 27.61
CA PHE A 167 -1.68 -8.53 28.50
C PHE A 167 -0.48 -7.93 27.76
N PRO A 168 -0.67 -6.84 26.99
CA PRO A 168 0.41 -6.21 26.22
C PRO A 168 1.61 -5.76 27.06
N CYS A 169 1.41 -5.48 28.36
CA CYS A 169 2.48 -5.05 29.26
C CYS A 169 3.62 -6.06 29.41
N LEU A 170 3.36 -7.35 29.16
CA LEU A 170 4.39 -8.40 29.19
C LEU A 170 5.46 -8.21 28.10
N LEU A 171 5.17 -7.41 27.06
CA LEU A 171 6.10 -7.11 25.98
C LEU A 171 7.15 -6.05 26.33
N ARG A 172 7.02 -5.38 27.48
CA ARG A 172 7.93 -4.30 27.90
C ARG A 172 9.31 -4.81 28.26
N ASP A 173 9.40 -6.03 28.76
CA ASP A 173 10.66 -6.63 29.21
C ASP A 173 11.44 -7.29 28.06
N ILE A 174 10.88 -7.26 26.84
CA ILE A 174 11.47 -7.88 25.65
C ILE A 174 11.98 -6.78 24.72
N SER A 175 13.30 -6.68 24.60
CA SER A 175 13.97 -5.75 23.70
C SER A 175 13.86 -6.15 22.23
N VAL A 176 13.81 -5.16 21.35
CA VAL A 176 13.98 -5.35 19.90
C VAL A 176 15.44 -5.73 19.63
N ASN A 177 15.65 -6.73 18.77
CA ASN A 177 16.97 -7.22 18.37
C ASN A 177 17.32 -6.75 16.94
N ASP A 178 18.60 -6.65 16.62
CA ASP A 178 19.16 -6.30 15.29
C ASP A 178 18.68 -7.23 14.16
N GLN A 179 18.18 -8.42 14.50
CA GLN A 179 17.58 -9.35 13.55
C GLN A 179 16.16 -8.97 13.12
N MET A 180 15.52 -8.00 13.79
CA MET A 180 14.19 -7.50 13.44
C MET A 180 14.28 -6.37 12.40
N PRO A 181 13.19 -6.07 11.67
CA PRO A 181 13.13 -4.90 10.80
C PRO A 181 13.54 -3.64 11.54
N LYS A 182 14.31 -2.78 10.88
CA LYS A 182 14.81 -1.54 11.48
C LYS A 182 13.63 -0.62 11.85
N PHE A 183 13.68 -0.10 13.06
CA PHE A 183 12.78 0.92 13.58
C PHE A 183 13.58 2.15 14.02
N ASP A 184 12.87 3.24 14.29
CA ASP A 184 13.49 4.44 14.84
C ASP A 184 14.03 4.17 16.26
N GLU A 185 15.00 4.97 16.69
CA GLU A 185 15.72 4.82 17.98
C GLU A 185 14.80 4.83 19.22
N GLN A 186 13.57 5.33 19.06
CA GLN A 186 12.54 5.36 20.09
C GLN A 186 11.88 3.99 20.32
N THR A 187 11.94 3.07 19.35
CA THR A 187 11.32 1.75 19.42
C THR A 187 12.30 0.75 20.04
N LYS A 188 12.24 0.58 21.36
CA LYS A 188 13.21 -0.24 22.10
C LYS A 188 12.68 -1.61 22.48
N THR A 189 11.37 -1.74 22.66
CA THR A 189 10.73 -2.95 23.18
C THR A 189 9.68 -3.50 22.20
N LEU A 190 9.31 -4.78 22.35
CA LEU A 190 8.19 -5.36 21.61
C LEU A 190 6.85 -4.70 21.94
N TYR A 191 6.73 -4.08 23.12
CA TYR A 191 5.58 -3.25 23.47
C TYR A 191 5.49 -2.02 22.56
N ASP A 192 6.62 -1.35 22.31
CA ASP A 192 6.68 -0.19 21.41
C ASP A 192 6.31 -0.61 19.99
N VAL A 193 6.84 -1.75 19.53
CA VAL A 193 6.48 -2.33 18.23
C VAL A 193 4.99 -2.67 18.16
N PHE A 194 4.41 -3.27 19.19
CA PHE A 194 2.98 -3.57 19.24
C PHE A 194 2.13 -2.29 19.14
N MET A 195 2.47 -1.25 19.89
CA MET A 195 1.78 0.04 19.83
C MET A 195 1.93 0.71 18.46
N LEU A 196 3.12 0.60 17.86
CA LEU A 196 3.43 1.07 16.51
C LEU A 196 2.55 0.40 15.46
N LEU A 197 2.46 -0.93 15.48
CA LEU A 197 1.64 -1.72 14.56
C LEU A 197 0.15 -1.35 14.69
N LYS A 198 -0.35 -1.18 15.93
CA LYS A 198 -1.73 -0.77 16.19
C LYS A 198 -2.03 0.62 15.66
N LYS A 199 -1.14 1.59 15.90
CA LYS A 199 -1.29 2.97 15.39
C LYS A 199 -1.31 2.96 13.86
N LEU A 200 -0.38 2.24 13.23
CA LEU A 200 -0.32 2.11 11.77
C LEU A 200 -1.60 1.48 11.20
N ARG A 201 -2.09 0.36 11.76
CA ARG A 201 -3.35 -0.25 11.32
C ARG A 201 -4.52 0.72 11.44
N LYS A 202 -4.61 1.45 12.56
CA LYS A 202 -5.65 2.45 12.77
C LYS A 202 -5.60 3.50 11.66
N GLU A 203 -4.47 4.15 11.45
CA GLU A 203 -4.31 5.23 10.46
C GLU A 203 -4.61 4.78 9.02
N LEU A 204 -4.15 3.59 8.62
CA LEU A 204 -4.45 3.03 7.28
C LEU A 204 -5.96 2.82 7.04
N LEU A 205 -6.72 2.61 8.11
CA LEU A 205 -8.15 2.33 8.07
C LEU A 205 -9.02 3.55 8.43
N SER A 206 -8.51 4.51 9.21
CA SER A 206 -9.31 5.56 9.85
C SER A 206 -9.52 6.83 9.02
N GLY A 207 -9.10 6.87 7.75
CA GLY A 207 -9.41 7.99 6.85
C GLY A 207 -8.81 9.34 7.25
N SER A 208 -7.81 9.34 8.14
CA SER A 208 -7.16 10.58 8.57
C SER A 208 -6.36 11.18 7.41
N ARG A 209 -6.62 12.47 7.11
CA ARG A 209 -5.82 13.24 6.15
C ARG A 209 -4.38 13.48 6.63
N ASN A 210 -4.18 13.39 7.95
CA ASN A 210 -2.89 13.56 8.60
C ASN A 210 -2.46 12.20 9.14
N PHE A 211 -1.86 11.40 8.25
CA PHE A 211 -1.14 10.21 8.67
C PHE A 211 -0.03 10.66 9.61
N ASP A 212 -0.08 10.24 10.87
CA ASP A 212 1.04 10.37 11.80
C ASP A 212 1.55 8.97 12.08
N LEU A 213 2.40 8.46 11.19
CA LEU A 213 2.92 7.12 11.32
C LEU A 213 4.23 7.14 12.11
N PRO A 214 4.38 6.22 13.05
CA PRO A 214 5.63 6.01 13.80
C PRO A 214 6.81 5.48 12.94
N ASP A 215 6.61 5.24 11.64
CA ASP A 215 7.69 4.99 10.66
C ASP A 215 7.67 6.14 9.64
N PRO A 216 8.54 7.15 9.79
CA PRO A 216 8.46 8.38 9.00
C PRO A 216 8.74 8.13 7.51
N LYS A 217 9.55 7.12 7.19
CA LYS A 217 9.84 6.75 5.80
C LYS A 217 8.63 6.10 5.14
N LEU A 218 7.97 5.18 5.85
CA LEU A 218 6.73 4.57 5.37
C LEU A 218 5.60 5.60 5.31
N GLN A 219 5.53 6.52 6.27
CA GLN A 219 4.58 7.63 6.30
C GLN A 219 4.67 8.48 5.05
N GLN A 220 5.88 8.92 4.72
CA GLN A 220 6.12 9.78 3.58
C GLN A 220 5.69 9.07 2.29
N LYS A 221 6.19 7.84 2.07
CA LYS A 221 5.86 7.04 0.89
C LYS A 221 4.36 6.79 0.74
N LEU A 222 3.68 6.38 1.82
CA LEU A 222 2.24 6.14 1.76
C LEU A 222 1.45 7.43 1.57
N SER A 223 1.91 8.55 2.13
CA SER A 223 1.24 9.85 1.93
C SER A 223 1.39 10.32 0.47
N GLU A 224 2.56 10.14 -0.13
CA GLU A 224 2.83 10.44 -1.54
C GLU A 224 1.98 9.56 -2.48
N LEU A 225 1.91 8.25 -2.20
CA LEU A 225 1.05 7.32 -2.92
C LEU A 225 -0.44 7.67 -2.76
N PHE A 226 -0.85 8.08 -1.57
CA PHE A 226 -2.25 8.46 -1.29
C PHE A 226 -2.67 9.64 -2.16
N GLN A 227 -1.84 10.69 -2.20
CA GLN A 227 -2.10 11.85 -3.04
C GLN A 227 -2.07 11.47 -4.52
N THR A 228 -1.08 10.68 -4.95
CA THR A 228 -0.98 10.22 -6.33
C THR A 228 -2.24 9.47 -6.77
N PHE A 229 -2.75 8.53 -5.96
CA PHE A 229 -3.97 7.79 -6.31
C PHE A 229 -5.22 8.66 -6.33
N LEU A 230 -5.36 9.65 -5.43
CA LEU A 230 -6.45 10.62 -5.50
C LEU A 230 -6.42 11.42 -6.80
N GLN A 231 -5.24 11.88 -7.19
CA GLN A 231 -5.07 12.67 -8.40
C GLN A 231 -5.31 11.83 -9.65
N TYR A 232 -4.73 10.63 -9.73
CA TYR A 232 -4.93 9.74 -10.87
C TYR A 232 -6.36 9.25 -10.99
N THR A 233 -7.08 9.10 -9.86
CA THR A 233 -8.53 8.84 -9.88
C THR A 233 -9.28 9.99 -10.56
N THR A 234 -8.96 11.22 -10.21
CA THR A 234 -9.59 12.41 -10.80
C THR A 234 -9.25 12.53 -12.28
N MET A 235 -7.98 12.36 -12.64
CA MET A 235 -7.53 12.40 -14.03
C MET A 235 -8.15 11.28 -14.88
N ALA A 236 -8.29 10.06 -14.34
CA ALA A 236 -8.95 8.95 -15.05
C ALA A 236 -10.44 9.23 -15.32
N ARG A 237 -11.15 9.86 -14.37
CA ARG A 237 -12.53 10.33 -14.58
C ARG A 237 -12.60 11.40 -15.66
N ASN A 238 -11.72 12.40 -15.60
CA ASN A 238 -11.65 13.46 -16.59
C ASN A 238 -11.34 12.90 -17.99
N LEU A 239 -10.43 11.93 -18.08
CA LEU A 239 -10.10 11.25 -19.33
C LEU A 239 -11.31 10.51 -19.89
N THR A 240 -12.03 9.78 -19.04
CA THR A 240 -13.24 9.05 -19.43
C THR A 240 -14.29 10.02 -19.97
N ALA A 241 -14.58 11.10 -19.24
CA ALA A 241 -15.53 12.12 -19.67
C ALA A 241 -15.10 12.80 -20.98
N ARG A 242 -13.80 13.07 -21.15
CA ARG A 242 -13.27 13.63 -22.38
C ARG A 242 -13.43 12.67 -23.55
N TYR A 243 -13.12 11.39 -23.36
CA TYR A 243 -13.30 10.37 -24.38
C TYR A 243 -14.77 10.25 -24.82
N GLU A 244 -15.71 10.27 -23.88
CA GLU A 244 -17.14 10.25 -24.19
C GLU A 244 -17.58 11.45 -25.03
N GLN A 245 -17.06 12.65 -24.75
CA GLN A 245 -17.32 13.84 -25.57
C GLN A 245 -16.79 13.64 -26.99
N GLU A 246 -15.56 13.14 -27.14
CA GLU A 246 -14.95 12.92 -28.45
C GLU A 246 -15.68 11.85 -29.27
N VAL A 247 -16.22 10.81 -28.64
CA VAL A 247 -16.96 9.74 -29.34
C VAL A 247 -18.40 10.14 -29.65
N ARG A 248 -19.07 10.93 -28.79
CA ARG A 248 -20.45 11.40 -29.03
C ARG A 248 -20.56 12.49 -30.10
N CYS A 249 -19.45 13.16 -30.43
CA CYS A 249 -19.40 14.17 -31.47
C CYS A 249 -19.23 13.61 -32.90
N PHE A 250 -19.27 12.28 -33.08
CA PHE A 250 -19.29 11.60 -34.38
C PHE A 250 -20.61 10.87 -34.63
#